data_AF-A0A497BNV1-F1
#
_entry.id   AF-A0A497BNV1-F1
#
_cell.length_a   1.000
_cell.length_b   1.000
_cell.length_c   1.000
_cell.angle_alpha   90.00
_cell.angle_beta   90.00
_cell.angle_gamma   90.00
#
_symmetry.space_group_name_H-M   'P 1'
#
loop_
_entity.id
_entity.type
_entity.pdbx_description
1 polymer ?
#
loop_
_entity_poly.entity_id
_entity_poly.type
_entity_poly.pdbx_seq_one_letter_code
_entity_poly.pdbx_strand_id
1 'polypeptide(L)'
;MKPPLDPILIHLGPNFGIHWYGVLIVSGVMLGAVYAAWRARQDGANPDHVWNGLIAAIILGIIGARLYHVFSNPEGGMVGWDYYRQHPAEILYIWHGGLGIYGAVVGGILGVLLYAWRAGLRPLQWLDYGAPGLALGQFIGRWGNFINQELYGPPTNSSWGLIIAPEYRIVPYNDLATYPPDTLFHPTFLYESLWCLLLFIVLAVIAQKLKDRLLGGDIVLGYVIGYPLGRFFIEYFRPDAWMIGPLAAAQL
;
A
#
# COMPACT_ATOMS: atom_id res chain seq x y z
N MET A 1 -7.14 -9.73 19.31
CA MET A 1 -7.94 -9.58 18.08
C MET A 1 -7.92 -10.89 17.31
N LYS A 2 -9.03 -11.29 16.69
CA LYS A 2 -9.12 -12.51 15.87
C LYS A 2 -9.61 -12.13 14.47
N PRO A 3 -8.86 -12.46 13.40
CA PRO A 3 -9.30 -12.27 12.02
C PRO A 3 -10.60 -13.01 11.70
N PRO A 4 -11.34 -12.58 10.66
CA PRO A 4 -12.42 -13.39 10.10
C PRO A 4 -11.88 -14.73 9.56
N LEU A 5 -12.76 -15.71 9.42
CA LEU A 5 -12.40 -17.06 8.99
C LEU A 5 -12.10 -17.17 7.49
N ASP A 6 -12.71 -16.32 6.66
CA ASP A 6 -12.63 -16.40 5.20
C ASP A 6 -12.11 -15.07 4.61
N PRO A 7 -11.02 -15.08 3.81
CA PRO A 7 -10.57 -13.89 3.08
C PRO A 7 -11.52 -13.48 1.95
N ILE A 8 -12.43 -14.37 1.53
CA ILE A 8 -13.45 -14.11 0.52
C ILE A 8 -14.69 -13.49 1.20
N LEU A 9 -15.05 -12.30 0.74
CA LEU A 9 -16.23 -11.57 1.21
C LEU A 9 -17.52 -12.18 0.65
N ILE A 10 -17.56 -12.41 -0.66
CA ILE A 10 -18.72 -12.98 -1.37
C ILE A 10 -18.22 -14.01 -2.38
N HIS A 11 -18.77 -15.23 -2.31
CA HIS A 11 -18.58 -16.28 -3.31
C HIS A 11 -19.63 -16.12 -4.42
N LEU A 12 -19.21 -15.94 -5.67
CA LEU A 12 -20.09 -15.93 -6.85
C LEU A 12 -19.80 -17.18 -7.69
N GLY A 13 -20.34 -18.30 -7.24
CA GLY A 13 -20.05 -19.61 -7.81
C GLY A 13 -18.79 -20.27 -7.20
N PRO A 14 -18.42 -21.46 -7.68
CA PRO A 14 -17.40 -22.29 -7.03
C PRO A 14 -15.96 -21.78 -7.18
N ASN A 15 -15.68 -20.96 -8.21
CA ASN A 15 -14.30 -20.57 -8.57
C ASN A 15 -14.08 -19.04 -8.59
N PHE A 16 -15.07 -18.23 -8.23
CA PHE A 16 -14.96 -16.79 -8.26
C PHE A 16 -15.46 -16.19 -6.96
N GLY A 17 -14.58 -15.43 -6.30
CA GLY A 17 -14.87 -14.77 -5.03
C GLY A 17 -14.40 -13.33 -5.05
N ILE A 18 -15.25 -12.43 -4.53
CA ILE A 18 -14.85 -11.06 -4.21
C ILE A 18 -14.09 -11.12 -2.90
N HIS A 19 -12.81 -10.76 -2.92
CA HIS A 19 -11.96 -10.78 -1.73
C HIS A 19 -12.08 -9.48 -0.95
N TRP A 20 -12.01 -9.56 0.38
CA TRP A 20 -11.98 -8.38 1.25
C TRP A 20 -10.87 -7.41 0.88
N TYR A 21 -9.69 -7.95 0.54
CA TYR A 21 -8.52 -7.18 0.17
C TYR A 21 -8.79 -6.23 -1.02
N GLY A 22 -9.45 -6.73 -2.07
CA GLY A 22 -9.83 -5.91 -3.23
C GLY A 22 -10.82 -4.81 -2.88
N VAL A 23 -11.82 -5.12 -2.06
CA VAL A 23 -12.82 -4.14 -1.61
C VAL A 23 -12.18 -3.03 -0.77
N LEU A 24 -11.26 -3.39 0.14
CA LEU A 24 -10.56 -2.42 0.97
C LEU A 24 -9.63 -1.52 0.16
N ILE A 25 -8.90 -2.07 -0.82
CA ILE A 25 -8.06 -1.29 -1.73
C ILE A 25 -8.91 -0.29 -2.52
N VAL A 26 -9.98 -0.77 -3.17
CA VAL A 26 -10.86 0.11 -3.97
C VAL A 26 -11.47 1.19 -3.09
N SER A 27 -11.95 0.84 -1.89
CA SER A 27 -12.49 1.81 -0.93
C SER A 27 -11.44 2.84 -0.53
N GLY A 28 -10.21 2.42 -0.25
CA GLY A 28 -9.10 3.31 0.08
C GLY A 28 -8.76 4.28 -1.05
N VAL A 29 -8.69 3.79 -2.29
CA VAL A 29 -8.48 4.60 -3.49
C VAL A 29 -9.61 5.62 -3.67
N MET A 30 -10.87 5.19 -3.54
CA MET A 30 -12.02 6.07 -3.71
C MET A 30 -12.08 7.15 -2.63
N LEU A 31 -11.85 6.80 -1.36
CA LEU A 31 -11.84 7.77 -0.27
C LEU A 31 -10.66 8.75 -0.37
N GLY A 32 -9.48 8.27 -0.79
CA GLY A 32 -8.33 9.13 -1.07
C GLY A 32 -8.61 10.11 -2.22
N ALA A 33 -9.25 9.65 -3.29
CA ALA A 33 -9.64 10.48 -4.42
C ALA A 33 -10.72 11.51 -4.05
N VAL A 34 -11.72 11.12 -3.25
CA VAL A 34 -12.73 12.05 -2.72
C VAL A 34 -12.08 13.14 -1.88
N TYR A 35 -11.16 12.78 -0.99
CA TYR A 35 -10.39 13.75 -0.20
C TYR A 35 -9.60 14.71 -1.12
N ALA A 36 -8.87 14.16 -2.10
CA ALA A 36 -8.06 14.96 -3.03
C ALA A 36 -8.94 15.92 -3.85
N ALA A 37 -10.08 15.45 -4.35
CA ALA A 37 -11.05 16.27 -5.09
C ALA A 37 -11.64 17.38 -4.22
N TRP A 38 -11.99 17.05 -2.96
CA TRP A 38 -12.43 18.04 -1.99
C TRP A 38 -11.35 19.10 -1.74
N ARG A 39 -10.09 18.71 -1.54
CA ARG A 39 -8.98 19.64 -1.29
C ARG A 39 -8.70 20.52 -2.52
N ALA A 40 -8.68 19.94 -3.72
CA ALA A 40 -8.52 20.68 -4.97
C ALA A 40 -9.60 21.76 -5.13
N ARG A 41 -10.86 21.41 -4.82
CA ARG A 41 -11.98 22.36 -4.84
C ARG A 41 -11.82 23.50 -3.83
N GLN A 42 -11.31 23.20 -2.62
CA GLN A 42 -11.05 24.23 -1.60
C GLN A 42 -9.97 25.23 -2.02
N ASP A 43 -9.07 24.84 -2.92
CA ASP A 43 -8.05 25.70 -3.49
C ASP A 43 -8.48 26.35 -4.83
N GLY A 44 -9.75 26.21 -5.21
CA GLY A 44 -10.31 26.79 -6.45
C GLY A 44 -9.97 26.03 -7.73
N ALA A 45 -9.35 24.84 -7.63
CA ALA A 45 -9.09 23.98 -8.78
C ALA A 45 -10.34 23.14 -9.15
N ASN A 46 -10.44 22.73 -10.42
CA ASN A 46 -11.51 21.85 -10.87
C ASN A 46 -11.28 20.41 -10.35
N PRO A 47 -12.16 19.87 -9.46
CA PRO A 47 -12.01 18.53 -8.89
C PRO A 47 -12.05 17.39 -9.91
N ASP A 48 -12.62 17.59 -11.10
CA ASP A 48 -12.71 16.55 -12.14
C ASP A 48 -11.33 16.09 -12.61
N HIS A 49 -10.33 16.98 -12.55
CA HIS A 49 -8.97 16.61 -12.88
C HIS A 49 -8.38 15.58 -11.90
N VAL A 50 -8.89 15.45 -10.66
CA VAL A 50 -8.46 14.40 -9.73
C VAL A 50 -8.90 13.03 -10.25
N TRP A 51 -10.16 12.91 -10.67
CA TRP A 51 -10.72 11.66 -11.19
C TRP A 51 -10.06 11.25 -12.50
N ASN A 52 -9.86 12.20 -13.41
CA ASN A 52 -9.16 11.94 -14.67
C ASN A 52 -7.69 11.56 -14.45
N GLY A 53 -7.00 12.26 -13.53
CA GLY A 53 -5.63 11.93 -13.13
C GLY A 53 -5.53 10.57 -12.44
N LEU A 54 -6.53 10.20 -11.64
CA LEU A 54 -6.62 8.89 -10.99
C LEU A 54 -6.69 7.75 -12.02
N ILE A 55 -7.48 7.91 -13.09
CA ILE A 55 -7.54 6.92 -14.17
C ILE A 55 -6.16 6.72 -14.79
N ALA A 56 -5.45 7.81 -15.09
CA ALA A 56 -4.08 7.74 -15.62
C ALA A 56 -3.12 7.08 -14.63
N ALA A 57 -3.23 7.41 -13.34
CA ALA A 57 -2.42 6.83 -12.27
C ALA A 57 -2.66 5.33 -12.09
N ILE A 58 -3.91 4.86 -12.18
CA ILE A 58 -4.24 3.43 -12.09
C ILE A 58 -3.65 2.69 -13.30
N ILE A 59 -3.84 3.20 -14.52
CA ILE A 59 -3.35 2.56 -15.74
C ILE A 59 -1.82 2.46 -15.71
N LEU A 60 -1.12 3.59 -15.49
CA LEU A 60 0.34 3.59 -15.44
C LEU A 60 0.88 2.87 -14.20
N GLY A 61 0.13 2.86 -13.09
CA GLY A 61 0.45 2.06 -11.91
C GLY A 61 0.43 0.56 -12.19
N ILE A 62 -0.61 0.04 -12.86
CA ILE A 62 -0.67 -1.38 -13.25
C ILE A 62 0.47 -1.73 -14.21
N ILE A 63 0.73 -0.88 -15.20
CA ILE A 63 1.84 -1.07 -16.15
C ILE A 63 3.18 -1.07 -15.40
N GLY A 64 3.43 -0.08 -14.56
CA GLY A 64 4.65 0.02 -13.77
C GLY A 64 4.84 -1.17 -12.84
N ALA A 65 3.77 -1.60 -12.16
CA ALA A 65 3.79 -2.76 -11.28
C ALA A 65 4.17 -4.04 -12.01
N ARG A 66 3.63 -4.23 -13.21
CA ARG A 66 3.92 -5.39 -14.05
C ARG A 66 5.35 -5.35 -14.58
N LEU A 67 5.81 -4.21 -15.08
CA LEU A 67 7.19 -4.04 -15.55
C LEU A 67 8.18 -4.28 -14.41
N TYR A 68 7.93 -3.75 -13.21
CA TYR A 68 8.79 -4.01 -12.06
C TYR A 68 8.86 -5.50 -11.76
N HIS A 69 7.74 -6.22 -11.73
CA HIS A 69 7.75 -7.66 -11.51
C HIS A 69 8.56 -8.41 -12.59
N VAL A 70 8.34 -8.07 -13.87
CA VAL A 70 9.01 -8.71 -15.01
C VAL A 70 10.53 -8.53 -14.96
N PHE A 71 11.01 -7.34 -14.56
CA PHE A 71 12.43 -7.02 -14.52
C PHE A 71 13.07 -7.24 -13.14
N SER A 72 12.28 -7.45 -12.09
CA SER A 72 12.78 -7.85 -10.78
C SER A 72 13.14 -9.34 -10.79
N ASN A 73 14.26 -9.69 -10.16
CA ASN A 73 14.61 -11.07 -9.86
C ASN A 73 14.52 -11.25 -8.34
N PRO A 74 13.37 -11.70 -7.79
CA PRO A 74 13.23 -11.90 -6.35
C PRO A 74 14.16 -13.01 -5.87
N GLU A 75 14.79 -12.81 -4.71
CA GLU A 75 15.48 -13.88 -4.00
C GLU A 75 14.46 -15.00 -3.69
N GLY A 76 14.74 -16.22 -4.13
CA GLY A 76 13.82 -17.36 -4.02
C GLY A 76 13.39 -18.00 -5.35
N GLY A 77 13.89 -17.50 -6.50
CA GLY A 77 13.70 -18.16 -7.80
C GLY A 77 12.35 -17.91 -8.47
N MET A 78 11.68 -16.81 -8.11
CA MET A 78 10.47 -16.39 -8.81
C MET A 78 10.75 -15.97 -10.26
N VAL A 79 9.71 -16.10 -11.07
CA VAL A 79 9.63 -15.70 -12.48
C VAL A 79 10.11 -14.24 -12.66
N GLY A 80 11.23 -14.06 -13.36
CA GLY A 80 11.82 -12.76 -13.69
C GLY A 80 12.13 -12.63 -15.18
N TRP A 81 13.06 -11.75 -15.55
CA TRP A 81 13.33 -11.43 -16.96
C TRP A 81 13.73 -12.66 -17.79
N ASP A 82 14.46 -13.60 -17.19
CA ASP A 82 14.92 -14.83 -17.84
C ASP A 82 13.77 -15.73 -18.30
N TYR A 83 12.62 -15.68 -17.61
CA TYR A 83 11.41 -16.38 -18.02
C TYR A 83 10.63 -15.59 -19.09
N TYR A 84 10.39 -14.30 -18.84
CA TYR A 84 9.53 -13.49 -19.71
C TYR A 84 10.15 -13.24 -21.08
N ARG A 85 11.48 -13.26 -21.21
CA ARG A 85 12.13 -13.21 -22.53
C ARG A 85 11.85 -14.45 -23.40
N GLN A 86 11.51 -15.58 -22.77
CA GLN A 86 11.11 -16.81 -23.44
C GLN A 86 9.59 -16.89 -23.64
N HIS A 87 8.82 -16.20 -22.79
CA HIS A 87 7.35 -16.16 -22.81
C HIS A 87 6.80 -14.72 -22.85
N PRO A 88 7.09 -13.94 -23.91
CA PRO A 88 6.80 -12.50 -23.93
C PRO A 88 5.30 -12.17 -23.85
N ALA A 89 4.43 -13.07 -24.33
CA ALA A 89 2.97 -12.88 -24.23
C ALA A 89 2.48 -12.85 -22.78
N GLU A 90 3.15 -13.58 -21.88
CA GLU A 90 2.76 -13.68 -20.47
C GLU A 90 3.00 -12.39 -19.68
N ILE A 91 3.80 -11.46 -20.22
CA ILE A 91 3.96 -10.12 -19.64
C ILE A 91 2.59 -9.42 -19.51
N LEU A 92 1.66 -9.67 -20.43
CA LEU A 92 0.33 -9.04 -20.42
C LEU A 92 -0.67 -9.71 -19.47
N TYR A 93 -0.37 -10.91 -18.96
CA TYR A 93 -1.30 -11.72 -18.17
C TYR A 93 -1.30 -11.30 -16.69
N ILE A 94 -1.79 -10.10 -16.42
CA ILE A 94 -1.84 -9.52 -15.06
C ILE A 94 -2.74 -10.31 -14.09
N TRP A 95 -3.65 -11.14 -14.62
CA TRP A 95 -4.53 -12.00 -13.81
C TRP A 95 -3.82 -13.25 -13.25
N HIS A 96 -2.61 -13.58 -13.71
CA HIS A 96 -1.77 -14.61 -13.09
C HIS A 96 -1.03 -14.10 -11.84
N GLY A 97 -1.30 -12.86 -11.40
CA GLY A 97 -0.56 -12.22 -10.32
C GLY A 97 0.77 -11.64 -10.81
N GLY A 98 1.70 -11.38 -9.89
CA GLY A 98 3.00 -10.80 -10.23
C GLY A 98 2.93 -9.30 -10.54
N LEU A 99 2.61 -8.51 -9.51
CA LEU A 99 2.58 -7.05 -9.55
C LEU A 99 3.47 -6.52 -8.43
N GLY A 100 4.50 -5.76 -8.79
CA GLY A 100 5.43 -5.16 -7.85
C GLY A 100 4.97 -3.81 -7.33
N ILE A 101 4.94 -3.63 -6.00
CA ILE A 101 4.45 -2.39 -5.38
C ILE A 101 5.31 -1.16 -5.76
N TYR A 102 6.63 -1.30 -5.85
CA TYR A 102 7.51 -0.19 -6.22
C TYR A 102 7.21 0.32 -7.63
N GLY A 103 6.97 -0.61 -8.57
CA GLY A 103 6.53 -0.27 -9.92
C GLY A 103 5.16 0.41 -9.93
N ALA A 104 4.22 -0.04 -9.09
CA ALA A 104 2.91 0.58 -8.96
C ALA A 104 3.00 2.04 -8.50
N VAL A 105 3.84 2.31 -7.50
CA VAL A 105 4.05 3.66 -6.94
C VAL A 105 4.67 4.58 -7.98
N VAL A 106 5.75 4.15 -8.64
CA VAL A 106 6.42 4.95 -9.68
C VAL A 106 5.47 5.22 -10.85
N GLY A 107 4.79 4.18 -11.34
CA GLY A 107 3.82 4.30 -12.43
C GLY A 107 2.64 5.22 -12.09
N GLY A 108 2.11 5.13 -10.87
CA GLY A 108 1.03 5.99 -10.40
C GLY A 108 1.44 7.46 -10.32
N ILE A 109 2.61 7.75 -9.75
CA ILE A 109 3.17 9.12 -9.69
C ILE A 109 3.36 9.67 -11.11
N LEU A 110 3.96 8.89 -12.02
CA LEU A 110 4.12 9.28 -13.42
C LEU A 110 2.78 9.55 -14.10
N GLY A 111 1.74 8.78 -13.79
CA GLY A 111 0.38 8.99 -14.31
C GLY A 111 -0.19 10.35 -13.92
N VAL A 112 -0.08 10.72 -12.65
CA VAL A 112 -0.50 12.05 -12.17
C VAL A 112 0.32 13.16 -12.82
N LEU A 113 1.65 13.01 -12.85
CA LEU A 113 2.55 14.02 -13.41
C LEU A 113 2.29 14.26 -14.90
N LEU A 114 2.17 13.19 -15.69
CA LEU A 114 1.94 13.27 -17.13
C LEU A 114 0.56 13.86 -17.44
N TYR A 115 -0.47 13.42 -16.72
CA TYR A 115 -1.81 13.97 -16.88
C TYR A 115 -1.85 15.46 -16.57
N ALA A 116 -1.31 15.87 -15.41
CA ALA A 116 -1.31 17.26 -14.98
C ALA A 116 -0.54 18.15 -15.97
N TRP A 117 0.64 17.70 -16.42
CA TRP A 117 1.41 18.41 -17.45
C TRP A 117 0.62 18.59 -18.75
N ARG A 118 -0.01 17.51 -19.24
CA ARG A 118 -0.77 17.54 -20.50
C ARG A 118 -2.04 18.39 -20.41
N ALA A 119 -2.62 18.52 -19.22
CA ALA A 119 -3.77 19.36 -18.95
C ALA A 119 -3.41 20.83 -18.67
N GLY A 120 -2.13 21.24 -18.76
CA GLY A 120 -1.69 22.61 -18.48
C GLY A 120 -1.71 22.97 -16.99
N LEU A 121 -1.68 21.96 -16.11
CA LEU A 121 -1.73 22.10 -14.67
C LEU A 121 -0.33 22.03 -14.06
N ARG A 122 -0.19 22.42 -12.78
CA ARG A 122 1.08 22.36 -12.03
C ARG A 122 1.30 20.96 -11.43
N PRO A 123 2.17 20.10 -11.99
CA PRO A 123 2.15 18.67 -11.67
C PRO A 123 2.37 18.34 -10.19
N LEU A 124 3.31 19.02 -9.53
CA LEU A 124 3.60 18.80 -8.11
C LEU A 124 2.42 19.16 -7.19
N GLN A 125 1.63 20.17 -7.55
CA GLN A 125 0.44 20.53 -6.78
C GLN A 125 -0.66 19.46 -6.87
N TRP A 126 -0.74 18.73 -7.99
CA TRP A 126 -1.67 17.60 -8.12
C TRP A 126 -1.22 16.36 -7.35
N LEU A 127 0.10 16.18 -7.18
CA LEU A 127 0.62 15.20 -6.23
C LEU A 127 0.31 15.60 -4.79
N ASP A 128 0.42 16.88 -4.42
CA ASP A 128 0.07 17.36 -3.08
C ASP A 128 -1.39 17.09 -2.72
N TYR A 129 -2.33 17.24 -3.67
CA TYR A 129 -3.73 16.88 -3.43
C TYR A 129 -3.91 15.38 -3.15
N GLY A 130 -3.19 14.54 -3.89
CA GLY A 130 -3.28 13.08 -3.77
C GLY A 130 -2.55 12.51 -2.56
N ALA A 131 -1.46 13.13 -2.09
CA ALA A 131 -0.55 12.55 -1.11
C ALA A 131 -1.20 12.19 0.24
N PRO A 132 -2.04 13.03 0.88
CA PRO A 132 -2.76 12.61 2.07
C PRO A 132 -3.75 11.48 1.75
N GLY A 133 -4.37 11.50 0.58
CA GLY A 133 -5.24 10.42 0.10
C GLY A 133 -4.51 9.07 -0.01
N LEU A 134 -3.21 9.05 -0.36
CA LEU A 134 -2.39 7.83 -0.34
C LEU A 134 -2.24 7.28 1.08
N ALA A 135 -1.95 8.15 2.06
CA ALA A 135 -1.86 7.74 3.47
C ALA A 135 -3.20 7.19 3.99
N LEU A 136 -4.33 7.80 3.61
CA LEU A 136 -5.65 7.30 3.93
C LEU A 136 -5.93 5.93 3.28
N GLY A 137 -5.53 5.76 2.02
CA GLY A 137 -5.62 4.48 1.32
C GLY A 137 -4.80 3.39 2.01
N GLN A 138 -3.59 3.71 2.47
CA GLN A 138 -2.75 2.78 3.22
C GLN A 138 -3.35 2.44 4.59
N PHE A 139 -3.91 3.41 5.31
CA PHE A 139 -4.63 3.17 6.57
C PHE A 139 -5.69 2.08 6.39
N ILE A 140 -6.50 2.17 5.33
CA ILE A 140 -7.56 1.20 5.02
C ILE A 140 -6.99 -0.12 4.51
N GLY A 141 -6.03 -0.07 3.57
CA GLY A 141 -5.43 -1.26 2.96
C GLY A 141 -4.77 -2.20 3.97
N ARG A 142 -4.21 -1.67 5.07
CA ARG A 142 -3.62 -2.48 6.15
C ARG A 142 -4.60 -3.40 6.85
N TRP A 143 -5.89 -3.09 6.82
CA TRP A 143 -6.92 -4.01 7.32
C TRP A 143 -7.09 -5.25 6.43
N GLY A 144 -6.66 -5.18 5.17
CA GLY A 144 -6.55 -6.36 4.31
C GLY A 144 -5.54 -7.36 4.86
N ASN A 145 -4.42 -6.89 5.42
CA ASN A 145 -3.42 -7.76 6.04
C ASN A 145 -3.97 -8.46 7.30
N PHE A 146 -4.80 -7.77 8.09
CA PHE A 146 -5.51 -8.38 9.21
C PHE A 146 -6.42 -9.52 8.78
N ILE A 147 -7.16 -9.34 7.70
CA ILE A 147 -8.09 -10.34 7.17
C ILE A 147 -7.32 -11.54 6.57
N ASN A 148 -6.26 -11.26 5.82
CA ASN A 148 -5.39 -12.27 5.23
C ASN A 148 -4.45 -12.95 6.26
N GLN A 149 -4.43 -12.48 7.51
CA GLN A 149 -3.56 -12.95 8.58
C GLN A 149 -2.06 -12.89 8.23
N GLU A 150 -1.66 -11.86 7.50
CA GLU A 150 -0.29 -11.62 7.05
C GLU A 150 0.31 -10.37 7.70
N LEU A 151 1.63 -10.21 7.58
CA LEU A 151 2.37 -9.05 8.08
C LEU A 151 2.14 -8.76 9.57
N TYR A 152 2.32 -9.79 10.40
CA TYR A 152 2.25 -9.72 11.87
C TYR A 152 3.67 -9.80 12.48
N GLY A 153 3.83 -9.30 13.71
CA GLY A 153 5.13 -9.24 14.40
C GLY A 153 5.40 -10.42 15.33
N PRO A 154 6.42 -10.35 16.20
CA PRO A 154 6.75 -11.42 17.14
C PRO A 154 5.63 -11.69 18.16
N PRO A 155 5.69 -12.82 18.90
CA PRO A 155 4.81 -13.10 20.02
C PRO A 155 4.79 -11.97 21.05
N THR A 156 3.62 -11.73 21.65
CA THR A 156 3.39 -10.65 22.60
C THR A 156 2.45 -11.09 23.72
N ASN A 157 2.58 -10.47 24.89
CA ASN A 157 1.65 -10.65 26.01
C ASN A 157 0.62 -9.51 26.11
N SER A 158 0.58 -8.65 25.10
CA SER A 158 -0.30 -7.49 25.11
C SER A 158 -1.78 -7.87 24.94
N SER A 159 -2.68 -7.16 25.64
CA SER A 159 -4.13 -7.38 25.58
C SER A 159 -4.75 -7.09 24.20
N TRP A 160 -4.05 -6.34 23.34
CA TRP A 160 -4.45 -6.10 21.95
C TRP A 160 -3.71 -7.01 20.94
N GLY A 161 -3.06 -8.08 21.41
CA GLY A 161 -2.38 -9.04 20.56
C GLY A 161 -3.29 -9.70 19.52
N LEU A 162 -2.72 -10.12 18.41
CA LEU A 162 -3.39 -10.74 17.26
C LEU A 162 -3.24 -12.26 17.32
N ILE A 163 -4.35 -13.00 17.20
CA ILE A 163 -4.30 -14.45 17.00
C ILE A 163 -4.13 -14.70 15.49
N ILE A 164 -3.13 -15.50 15.13
CA ILE A 164 -2.90 -15.97 13.76
C ILE A 164 -3.17 -17.47 13.72
N ALA A 165 -4.01 -17.90 12.79
CA ALA A 165 -4.30 -19.32 12.61
C ALA A 165 -3.04 -20.07 12.13
N PRO A 166 -2.81 -21.30 12.61
CA PRO A 166 -1.58 -22.06 12.35
C PRO A 166 -1.11 -22.09 10.89
N GLU A 167 -2.04 -22.21 9.95
CA GLU A 167 -1.80 -22.30 8.51
C GLU A 167 -1.24 -21.02 7.87
N TYR A 168 -1.44 -19.86 8.51
CA TYR A 168 -0.88 -18.58 8.06
C TYR A 168 0.42 -18.21 8.78
N ARG A 169 0.91 -19.07 9.68
CA ARG A 169 2.13 -18.77 10.43
C ARG A 169 3.37 -19.03 9.59
N ILE A 170 4.26 -18.04 9.54
CA ILE A 170 5.57 -18.12 8.91
C ILE A 170 6.67 -18.51 9.91
N VAL A 171 7.79 -19.03 9.40
CA VAL A 171 8.99 -19.35 10.19
C VAL A 171 9.50 -18.09 10.91
N PRO A 172 9.89 -18.18 12.20
CA PRO A 172 9.99 -19.38 13.04
C PRO A 172 8.71 -19.72 13.82
N TYR A 173 7.62 -18.98 13.62
CA TYR A 173 6.40 -19.06 14.42
C TYR A 173 5.42 -20.17 14.01
N ASN A 174 5.77 -20.94 12.99
CA ASN A 174 4.99 -22.08 12.49
C ASN A 174 5.16 -23.35 13.33
N ASP A 175 6.12 -23.40 14.26
CA ASP A 175 6.22 -24.51 15.23
C ASP A 175 5.18 -24.36 16.35
N LEU A 176 4.13 -25.19 16.31
CA LEU A 176 3.04 -25.16 17.29
C LEU A 176 3.41 -25.73 18.67
N ALA A 177 4.51 -26.47 18.79
CA ALA A 177 4.99 -26.94 20.10
C ALA A 177 5.60 -25.77 20.88
N THR A 178 6.35 -24.91 20.21
CA THR A 178 6.94 -23.70 20.81
C THR A 178 5.93 -22.55 20.88
N TYR A 179 5.08 -22.41 19.87
CA TYR A 179 4.08 -21.34 19.76
C TYR A 179 2.67 -21.94 19.64
N PRO A 180 1.96 -22.19 20.75
CA PRO A 180 0.62 -22.74 20.75
C PRO A 180 -0.40 -21.93 19.90
N PRO A 181 -1.54 -22.53 19.48
CA PRO A 181 -2.54 -21.85 18.65
C PRO A 181 -3.13 -20.56 19.24
N ASP A 182 -3.12 -20.40 20.56
CA ASP A 182 -3.56 -19.21 21.30
C ASP A 182 -2.47 -18.15 21.50
N THR A 183 -1.25 -18.40 20.99
CA THR A 183 -0.16 -17.40 20.99
C THR A 183 -0.64 -16.11 20.32
N LEU A 184 -0.47 -15.01 21.05
CA LEU A 184 -0.73 -13.66 20.57
C LEU A 184 0.50 -13.09 19.89
N PHE A 185 0.32 -12.40 18.77
CA PHE A 185 1.37 -11.72 18.01
C PHE A 185 1.17 -10.21 18.01
N HIS A 186 2.24 -9.45 17.84
CA HIS A 186 2.15 -8.01 17.64
C HIS A 186 1.35 -7.69 16.36
N PRO A 187 0.24 -6.92 16.43
CA PRO A 187 -0.52 -6.51 15.25
C PRO A 187 0.20 -5.39 14.49
N THR A 188 1.28 -5.70 13.78
CA THR A 188 2.06 -4.73 13.00
C THR A 188 1.22 -4.06 11.90
N PHE A 189 0.22 -4.75 11.34
CA PHE A 189 -0.78 -4.13 10.46
C PHE A 189 -1.48 -2.93 11.12
N LEU A 190 -1.82 -3.03 12.41
CA LEU A 190 -2.52 -1.99 13.16
C LEU A 190 -1.58 -0.83 13.45
N TYR A 191 -0.32 -1.11 13.80
CA TYR A 191 0.68 -0.06 14.02
C TYR A 191 0.88 0.75 12.74
N GLU A 192 1.00 0.08 11.59
CA GLU A 192 1.14 0.77 10.31
C GLU A 192 -0.14 1.50 9.89
N SER A 193 -1.31 0.90 10.11
CA SER A 193 -2.60 1.53 9.87
C SER A 193 -2.73 2.83 10.66
N LEU A 194 -2.49 2.81 11.97
CA LEU A 194 -2.55 3.99 12.84
C LEU A 194 -1.51 5.05 12.48
N TRP A 195 -0.29 4.64 12.09
CA TRP A 195 0.71 5.58 11.58
C TRP A 195 0.24 6.27 10.29
N CYS A 196 -0.33 5.51 9.35
CA CYS A 196 -0.85 6.08 8.10
C CYS A 196 -2.03 7.02 8.36
N LEU A 197 -2.90 6.71 9.33
CA LEU A 197 -3.98 7.60 9.75
C LEU A 197 -3.44 8.90 10.36
N LEU A 198 -2.44 8.79 11.26
CA LEU A 198 -1.78 9.96 11.83
C LEU A 198 -1.13 10.81 10.74
N LEU A 199 -0.41 10.18 9.80
CA LEU A 199 0.22 10.86 8.67
C LEU A 199 -0.81 11.57 7.80
N PHE A 200 -1.94 10.93 7.49
CA PHE A 200 -3.05 11.56 6.79
C PHE A 200 -3.54 12.82 7.51
N ILE A 201 -3.82 12.71 8.82
CA ILE A 201 -4.31 13.83 9.63
C ILE A 201 -3.30 14.98 9.63
N VAL A 202 -2.02 14.67 9.88
CA VAL A 202 -0.94 15.68 9.92
C VAL A 202 -0.82 16.39 8.59
N LEU A 203 -0.73 15.65 7.47
CA LEU A 203 -0.61 16.23 6.14
C LEU A 203 -1.85 17.04 5.77
N ALA A 204 -3.06 16.56 6.09
CA ALA A 204 -4.29 17.29 5.83
C ALA A 204 -4.36 18.60 6.61
N VAL A 205 -3.95 18.58 7.88
CA VAL A 205 -3.89 19.79 8.73
C VAL A 205 -2.83 20.77 8.23
N ILE A 206 -1.65 20.30 7.84
CA ILE A 206 -0.59 21.14 7.26
C ILE A 206 -1.08 21.77 5.95
N ALA A 207 -1.62 20.95 5.04
CA ALA A 207 -2.13 21.40 3.76
C ALA A 207 -3.23 22.46 3.90
N GLN A 208 -4.04 22.40 4.96
CA GLN A 208 -5.09 23.39 5.22
C GLN A 208 -4.56 24.64 5.94
N LYS A 209 -3.82 24.47 7.05
CA LYS A 209 -3.41 25.57 7.93
C LYS A 209 -2.25 26.39 7.39
N LEU A 210 -1.37 25.77 6.60
CA LEU A 210 -0.18 26.42 6.05
C LEU A 210 -0.29 26.67 4.55
N LYS A 211 -1.50 26.57 3.96
CA LYS A 211 -1.72 26.68 2.51
C LYS A 211 -1.03 27.87 1.85
N ASP A 212 -0.98 29.03 2.53
CA ASP A 212 -0.42 30.27 1.97
C ASP A 212 1.12 30.32 2.05
N ARG A 213 1.74 29.36 2.75
CA ARG A 213 3.19 29.24 2.93
C ARG A 213 3.79 28.05 2.17
N LEU A 214 2.96 27.13 1.69
CA LEU A 214 3.40 25.91 1.03
C LEU A 214 3.65 26.17 -0.45
N LEU A 215 4.70 25.56 -0.96
CA LEU A 215 4.98 25.44 -2.38
C LEU A 215 4.41 24.12 -2.91
N GLY A 216 4.16 24.09 -4.22
CA GLY A 216 3.78 22.85 -4.89
C GLY A 216 4.89 21.80 -4.75
N GLY A 217 4.57 20.67 -4.14
CA GLY A 217 5.49 19.58 -3.81
C GLY A 217 5.70 19.37 -2.32
N ASP A 218 5.36 20.34 -1.46
CA ASP A 218 5.69 20.27 -0.03
C ASP A 218 4.90 19.17 0.70
N ILE A 219 3.63 18.93 0.32
CA ILE A 219 2.79 17.93 0.98
C ILE A 219 3.18 16.52 0.54
N VAL A 220 3.44 16.31 -0.75
CA VAL A 220 3.95 15.03 -1.22
C VAL A 220 5.34 14.75 -0.66
N LEU A 221 6.20 15.75 -0.51
CA LEU A 221 7.49 15.60 0.18
C LEU A 221 7.29 15.20 1.65
N GLY A 222 6.34 15.83 2.34
CA GLY A 222 5.94 15.46 3.70
C GLY A 222 5.50 14.00 3.80
N TYR A 223 4.77 13.48 2.80
CA TYR A 223 4.42 12.06 2.71
C TYR A 223 5.66 11.17 2.49
N VAL A 224 6.52 11.53 1.54
CA VAL A 224 7.75 10.80 1.21
C VAL A 224 8.71 10.72 2.40
N ILE A 225 8.69 11.70 3.30
CA ILE A 225 9.47 11.67 4.55
C ILE A 225 8.72 10.90 5.65
N GLY A 226 7.44 11.21 5.85
CA GLY A 226 6.65 10.72 6.98
C GLY A 226 6.32 9.23 6.90
N TYR A 227 6.09 8.69 5.70
CA TYR A 227 5.78 7.26 5.55
C TYR A 227 6.98 6.36 5.90
N PRO A 228 8.18 6.56 5.32
CA PRO A 228 9.37 5.80 5.71
C PRO A 228 9.73 5.92 7.18
N LEU A 229 9.51 7.09 7.80
CA LEU A 229 9.76 7.26 9.24
C LEU A 229 8.96 6.26 10.09
N GLY A 230 7.69 6.03 9.78
CA GLY A 230 6.90 5.01 10.47
C GLY A 230 7.34 3.60 10.12
N ARG A 231 7.64 3.35 8.84
CA ARG A 231 8.15 2.05 8.37
C ARG A 231 9.44 1.67 9.08
N PHE A 232 10.36 2.60 9.30
CA PHE A 232 11.60 2.38 10.04
C PHE A 232 11.37 1.71 11.41
N PHE A 233 10.40 2.20 12.19
CA PHE A 233 10.08 1.66 13.51
C PHE A 233 9.29 0.34 13.44
N ILE A 234 8.36 0.23 12.51
CA ILE A 234 7.49 -0.95 12.39
C ILE A 234 8.24 -2.14 11.81
N GLU A 235 9.19 -1.91 10.91
CA GLU A 235 9.97 -2.97 10.27
C GLU A 235 10.85 -3.73 11.29
N TYR A 236 11.23 -3.10 12.41
CA TYR A 236 11.92 -3.77 13.51
C TYR A 236 11.11 -4.93 14.10
N PHE A 237 9.77 -4.85 14.04
CA PHE A 237 8.89 -5.90 14.51
C PHE A 237 8.59 -6.96 13.44
N ARG A 238 9.03 -6.80 12.19
CA ARG A 238 8.62 -7.70 11.12
C ARG A 238 9.61 -8.87 10.97
N PRO A 239 9.17 -10.12 11.22
CA PRO A 239 10.00 -11.30 10.99
C PRO A 239 10.27 -11.56 9.49
N ASP A 240 9.42 -11.03 8.62
CA ASP A 240 9.46 -11.16 7.16
C ASP A 240 10.00 -9.89 6.47
N ALA A 241 10.65 -9.00 7.23
CA ALA A 241 11.26 -7.82 6.66
C ALA A 241 12.26 -8.21 5.57
N TRP A 242 12.23 -7.50 4.44
CA TRP A 242 13.29 -7.63 3.43
C TRP A 242 14.59 -7.17 4.07
N MET A 243 15.60 -8.04 4.19
CA MET A 243 16.89 -7.68 4.79
C MET A 243 17.93 -7.33 3.71
N ILE A 244 18.69 -6.26 3.92
CA ILE A 244 19.91 -5.92 3.18
C ILE A 244 21.07 -6.02 4.19
N GLY A 245 21.74 -7.18 4.21
CA GLY A 245 22.68 -7.51 5.27
C GLY A 245 21.95 -7.66 6.63
N PRO A 246 22.43 -7.03 7.72
CA PRO A 246 21.81 -7.13 9.05
C PRO A 246 20.62 -6.18 9.26
N LEU A 247 20.33 -5.28 8.31
CA LEU A 247 19.29 -4.26 8.43
C LEU A 247 18.13 -4.55 7.49
N ALA A 248 16.93 -4.16 7.88
CA ALA A 248 15.79 -4.23 6.99
C ALA A 248 15.89 -3.13 5.90
N ALA A 249 15.43 -3.39 4.68
CA ALA A 249 15.50 -2.48 3.55
C ALA A 249 14.79 -1.15 3.80
N ALA A 250 13.75 -1.15 4.64
CA ALA A 250 13.06 0.08 5.06
C ALA A 250 13.86 0.93 6.08
N GLN A 251 15.02 0.44 6.54
CA GLN A 251 15.92 1.14 7.46
C GLN A 251 17.10 1.82 6.75
N LEU A 252 17.23 1.63 5.44
CA LEU A 252 18.22 2.28 4.57
C LEU A 252 17.57 3.44 3.82
#